data_AF-A0A2P5CMI9-F1
#
_entry.id   AF-A0A2P5CMI9-F1
#
_cell.length_a   1.000
_cell.length_b   1.000
_cell.length_c   1.000
_cell.angle_alpha   90.00
_cell.angle_beta   90.00
_cell.angle_gamma   90.00
#
_symmetry.space_group_name_H-M   'P 1'
#
loop_
_entity.id
_entity.type
_entity.pdbx_description
1 polymer ?
#
loop_
_entity_poly.entity_id
_entity_poly.type
_entity_poly.pdbx_seq_one_letter_code
_entity_poly.pdbx_strand_id
1 'polypeptide(L)'
;YPGMAQNLVLKVSTSSFLIVLVIALAIILVSQANELTETQSSLHLQDISAGPNATVIPIAGIAGKLWTFAQFGTVFVTDDPIYNRNAGPKLCPDRAVTRHIRDVGTEGRT
;
A
#
# COMPACT_ATOMS: atom_id res chain seq x y z
N TYR A 1 61.47 -42.54 -1.52
CA TYR A 1 60.19 -42.78 -2.21
C TYR A 1 59.48 -41.44 -2.41
N PRO A 2 59.34 -40.92 -3.63
CA PRO A 2 58.58 -39.70 -3.84
C PRO A 2 57.08 -40.02 -3.89
N GLY A 3 56.30 -39.34 -3.06
CA GLY A 3 54.84 -39.47 -3.03
C GLY A 3 54.20 -38.74 -4.21
N MET A 4 53.31 -39.42 -4.92
CA MET A 4 52.53 -38.85 -6.02
C MET A 4 51.39 -38.00 -5.45
N ALA A 5 51.39 -36.70 -5.74
CA ALA A 5 50.25 -35.83 -5.55
C ALA A 5 49.18 -36.15 -6.60
N GLN A 6 47.98 -36.46 -6.15
CA GLN A 6 46.84 -36.76 -7.02
C GLN A 6 46.09 -35.45 -7.30
N ASN A 7 46.15 -34.97 -8.54
CA ASN A 7 45.36 -33.83 -9.00
C ASN A 7 43.89 -34.24 -9.04
N LEU A 8 43.06 -33.60 -8.20
CA LEU A 8 41.63 -33.84 -8.16
C LEU A 8 40.98 -33.24 -9.41
N VAL A 9 40.90 -34.01 -10.50
CA VAL A 9 40.16 -33.61 -11.70
C VAL A 9 38.68 -33.85 -11.41
N LEU A 10 37.94 -32.77 -11.10
CA LEU A 10 36.50 -32.79 -10.97
C LEU A 10 35.86 -33.24 -12.29
N LYS A 11 35.41 -34.49 -12.33
CA LYS A 11 34.74 -35.08 -13.48
C LYS A 11 33.29 -34.64 -13.48
N VAL A 12 33.03 -33.47 -14.04
CA VAL A 12 31.67 -32.93 -14.15
C VAL A 12 30.91 -33.70 -15.21
N SER A 13 29.94 -34.50 -14.78
CA SER A 13 28.98 -35.18 -15.65
C SER A 13 28.04 -34.14 -16.29
N THR A 14 27.60 -34.36 -17.52
CA THR A 14 26.62 -33.50 -18.22
C THR A 14 25.33 -33.33 -17.42
N SER A 15 24.90 -34.34 -16.66
CA SER A 15 23.75 -34.25 -15.75
C SER A 15 23.99 -33.23 -14.62
N SER A 16 25.22 -33.11 -14.13
CA SER A 16 25.59 -32.13 -13.10
C SER A 16 25.56 -30.70 -13.64
N PHE A 17 25.94 -30.49 -14.91
CA PHE A 17 25.81 -29.19 -15.58
C PHE A 17 24.36 -28.74 -15.74
N LEU A 18 23.45 -29.65 -16.09
CA LEU A 18 22.02 -29.33 -16.23
C LEU A 18 21.40 -28.89 -14.91
N ILE A 19 21.74 -29.56 -13.80
CA ILE A 19 21.24 -29.21 -12.48
C ILE A 19 21.72 -27.81 -12.07
N VAL A 20 23.00 -27.48 -12.32
CA VAL A 20 23.54 -26.14 -12.05
C VAL A 20 22.85 -25.07 -12.89
N LEU A 21 22.53 -25.36 -14.16
CA LEU A 21 21.82 -24.43 -15.04
C LEU A 21 20.38 -24.17 -14.56
N VAL A 22 19.66 -25.22 -14.12
CA VAL A 22 18.31 -25.08 -13.58
C VAL A 22 18.30 -24.27 -12.29
N ILE A 23 19.26 -24.52 -11.39
CA ILE A 23 19.39 -23.75 -10.14
C ILE A 23 19.72 -22.29 -10.44
N ALA A 24 20.64 -22.01 -11.37
CA ALA A 24 20.98 -20.64 -11.76
C ALA A 24 19.77 -19.89 -12.36
N LEU A 25 18.99 -20.55 -13.22
CA LEU A 25 17.77 -19.97 -13.79
C LEU A 25 16.72 -19.70 -12.72
N ALA A 26 16.52 -20.63 -11.77
CA ALA A 26 15.58 -20.46 -10.67
C ALA A 26 15.93 -19.25 -9.78
N ILE A 27 17.22 -19.04 -9.48
CA ILE A 27 17.68 -17.87 -8.71
C ILE A 27 17.40 -16.56 -9.45
N ILE A 28 17.65 -16.50 -10.76
CA ILE A 28 17.41 -15.31 -11.60
C ILE A 28 15.90 -14.98 -11.71
N LEU A 29 15.05 -16.01 -11.75
CA LEU A 29 13.60 -15.82 -11.78
C LEU A 29 13.07 -15.29 -10.44
N VAL A 30 13.58 -15.81 -9.33
CA VAL A 30 13.19 -15.36 -7.98
C VAL A 30 13.66 -13.93 -7.70
N SER A 31 14.84 -13.52 -8.20
CA SER A 31 15.35 -12.17 -7.98
C SER A 31 14.51 -11.08 -8.68
N GLN A 32 13.93 -11.37 -9.84
CA GLN A 32 13.10 -10.41 -10.58
C GLN A 32 11.73 -10.15 -9.93
N ALA A 33 11.24 -11.07 -9.10
CA ALA A 33 9.98 -10.91 -8.39
C ALA A 33 10.07 -9.94 -7.19
N ASN A 34 11.28 -9.52 -6.81
CA ASN A 34 11.54 -8.74 -5.61
C ASN A 34 11.85 -7.26 -5.88
N GLU A 35 11.58 -6.75 -7.08
CA GLU A 35 11.75 -5.33 -7.36
C GLU A 35 10.65 -4.50 -6.66
N LEU A 36 10.98 -3.98 -5.48
CA LEU A 36 10.13 -3.05 -4.77
C LEU A 36 10.10 -1.73 -5.55
N THR A 37 8.98 -1.44 -6.21
CA THR A 37 8.81 -0.18 -6.94
C THR A 37 8.50 0.94 -5.95
N GLU A 38 9.46 1.83 -5.74
CA GLU A 38 9.23 3.05 -4.96
C GLU A 38 8.37 4.03 -5.78
N THR A 39 7.23 4.45 -5.22
CA THR A 39 6.35 5.46 -5.86
C THR A 39 6.22 6.66 -4.94
N GLN A 40 6.79 7.80 -5.36
CA GLN A 40 6.60 9.07 -4.67
C GLN A 40 5.23 9.66 -5.02
N SER A 41 4.31 9.69 -4.04
CA SER A 41 3.00 10.34 -4.19
C SER A 41 2.92 11.61 -3.32
N SER A 42 2.21 12.61 -3.83
CA SER A 42 1.96 13.87 -3.11
C SER A 42 0.51 14.24 -3.30
N LEU A 43 -0.21 14.21 -2.19
CA LEU A 43 -1.67 14.30 -2.15
C LEU A 43 -2.06 15.44 -1.22
N HIS A 44 -3.20 16.07 -1.53
CA HIS A 44 -3.88 16.99 -0.64
C HIS A 44 -5.13 16.30 -0.10
N LEU A 45 -5.20 16.15 1.22
CA LEU A 45 -6.39 15.70 1.95
C LEU A 45 -7.11 16.95 2.47
N GLN A 46 -8.39 17.10 2.14
CA GLN A 46 -9.17 18.27 2.52
C GLN A 46 -10.28 17.90 3.48
N ASP A 47 -10.06 18.18 4.77
CA ASP A 47 -11.07 18.08 5.82
C ASP A 47 -11.99 19.32 5.75
N ILE A 48 -13.27 19.08 5.51
CA ILE A 48 -14.33 20.10 5.56
C ILE A 48 -15.17 19.82 6.81
N SER A 49 -14.84 20.50 7.89
CA SER A 49 -15.39 20.17 9.22
C SER A 49 -16.77 20.78 9.52
N ALA A 50 -17.32 21.63 8.63
CA ALA A 50 -18.59 22.32 8.88
C ALA A 50 -19.30 22.72 7.57
N GLY A 51 -20.61 22.94 7.68
CA GLY A 51 -21.48 23.35 6.57
C GLY A 51 -22.23 22.18 5.93
N PRO A 52 -23.09 22.45 4.92
CA PRO A 52 -23.93 21.43 4.29
C PRO A 52 -23.15 20.35 3.53
N ASN A 53 -21.88 20.60 3.21
CA ASN A 53 -20.96 19.68 2.54
C ASN A 53 -19.81 19.25 3.46
N ALA A 54 -20.05 19.19 4.77
CA ALA A 54 -19.05 18.70 5.71
C ALA A 54 -18.67 17.26 5.34
N THR A 55 -17.38 16.99 5.27
CA THR A 55 -16.83 15.66 4.98
C THR A 55 -16.55 14.88 6.25
N VAL A 56 -16.69 15.52 7.42
CA VAL A 56 -16.33 14.95 8.71
C VAL A 56 -17.49 15.03 9.68
N ILE A 57 -17.80 13.90 10.31
CA ILE A 57 -18.83 13.80 11.36
C ILE A 57 -18.29 13.06 12.59
N PRO A 58 -18.54 13.56 13.82
CA PRO A 58 -18.23 12.82 15.03
C PRO A 58 -19.23 11.68 15.21
N ILE A 59 -18.74 10.46 15.48
CA ILE A 59 -19.58 9.27 15.68
C ILE A 59 -19.55 8.73 17.11
N ALA A 60 -18.52 9.08 17.88
CA ALA A 60 -18.41 8.68 19.29
C ALA A 60 -17.55 9.65 20.08
N GLY A 61 -17.75 9.68 21.39
CA GLY A 61 -16.93 10.45 22.31
C GLY A 61 -17.31 10.20 23.77
N ILE A 62 -16.66 10.93 24.67
CA ILE A 62 -16.94 10.81 26.11
C ILE A 62 -18.34 11.37 26.40
N ALA A 63 -19.16 10.57 27.09
CA ALA A 63 -20.52 10.97 27.46
C ALA A 63 -20.52 12.24 28.32
N GLY A 64 -21.44 13.16 28.06
CA GLY A 64 -21.54 14.44 28.77
C GLY A 64 -20.45 15.47 28.40
N LYS A 65 -19.65 15.21 27.37
CA LYS A 65 -18.64 16.14 26.84
C LYS A 65 -18.97 16.52 25.39
N LEU A 66 -18.53 17.70 24.95
CA LEU A 66 -18.80 18.19 23.59
C LEU A 66 -17.85 17.52 22.58
N TRP A 67 -18.38 16.78 21.62
CA TRP A 67 -17.57 16.08 20.63
C TRP A 67 -16.97 17.07 19.63
N THR A 68 -15.70 17.41 19.81
CA THR A 68 -14.95 18.39 19.01
C THR A 68 -13.54 17.87 18.69
N PHE A 69 -12.89 18.47 17.69
CA PHE A 69 -11.52 18.09 17.28
C PHE A 69 -10.48 18.26 18.39
N ALA A 70 -10.68 19.22 19.29
CA ALA A 70 -9.77 19.46 20.41
C ALA A 70 -10.03 18.52 21.60
N GLN A 71 -11.11 17.74 21.56
CA GLN A 71 -11.48 16.88 22.67
C GLN A 71 -10.94 15.46 22.49
N PHE A 72 -10.06 15.09 23.42
CA PHE A 72 -9.54 13.73 23.53
C PHE A 72 -10.66 12.68 23.59
N GLY A 73 -10.48 11.58 22.85
CA GLY A 73 -11.41 10.46 22.82
C GLY A 73 -12.62 10.66 21.91
N THR A 74 -12.68 11.75 21.13
CA THR A 74 -13.69 11.92 20.08
C THR A 74 -13.26 11.17 18.83
N VAL A 75 -14.15 10.34 18.29
CA VAL A 75 -13.93 9.55 17.07
C VAL A 75 -14.74 10.17 15.93
N PHE A 76 -14.10 10.36 14.79
CA PHE A 76 -14.70 10.95 13.59
C PHE A 76 -14.70 9.94 12.44
N VAL A 77 -15.73 10.04 11.59
CA VAL A 77 -15.74 9.43 10.26
C VAL A 77 -15.51 10.55 9.25
N THR A 78 -14.63 10.32 8.28
CA THR A 78 -14.31 11.28 7.23
C THR A 78 -14.52 10.68 5.83
N ASP A 79 -15.11 11.46 4.93
CA ASP A 79 -15.19 11.21 3.48
C ASP A 79 -14.50 12.38 2.75
N ASP A 80 -13.21 12.53 3.01
CA ASP A 80 -12.43 13.67 2.52
C ASP A 80 -12.01 13.46 1.07
N PRO A 81 -12.20 14.47 0.19
CA PRO A 81 -11.70 14.38 -1.17
C PRO A 81 -10.16 14.42 -1.19
N ILE A 82 -9.58 13.54 -2.00
CA ILE A 82 -8.13 13.46 -2.23
C ILE A 82 -7.80 14.07 -3.58
N TYR A 83 -6.96 15.11 -3.58
CA TYR A 83 -6.51 15.77 -4.79
C TYR A 83 -5.03 15.50 -5.06
N ASN A 84 -4.64 15.48 -6.34
CA ASN A 84 -3.22 15.46 -6.70
C ASN A 84 -2.57 16.82 -6.35
N ARG A 85 -1.24 16.82 -6.22
CA ARG A 85 -0.43 18.04 -6.01
C ARG A 85 -0.78 19.19 -6.98
N ASN A 86 -1.11 18.87 -8.23
CA ASN A 86 -1.27 19.86 -9.29
C ASN A 86 -2.67 20.49 -9.35
N ALA A 87 -3.63 19.99 -8.56
CA ALA A 87 -5.02 20.46 -8.59
C ALA A 87 -5.19 21.89 -8.06
N GLY A 88 -4.19 22.42 -7.35
CA GLY A 88 -4.31 23.69 -6.61
C GLY A 88 -5.37 23.59 -5.49
N PRO A 89 -5.59 24.66 -4.70
CA PRO A 89 -6.57 24.67 -3.61
C PRO A 89 -8.04 24.68 -4.10
N LYS A 90 -8.34 24.17 -5.29
CA LYS A 90 -9.69 24.20 -5.85
C LYS A 90 -10.54 23.07 -5.28
N LEU A 91 -11.53 23.48 -4.49
CA LEU A 91 -12.72 22.75 -4.00
C LEU A 91 -13.60 22.19 -5.15
N CYS A 92 -13.02 21.67 -6.24
CA CYS A 92 -13.78 21.11 -7.35
C CYS A 92 -13.87 19.59 -7.17
N PRO A 93 -15.02 19.04 -6.76
CA PRO A 93 -15.18 17.61 -6.50
C PRO A 93 -14.87 16.74 -7.72
N ASP A 94 -15.00 17.28 -8.93
CA ASP A 94 -14.78 16.59 -10.22
C ASP A 94 -13.30 16.25 -10.51
N ARG A 95 -12.36 16.68 -9.65
CA ARG A 95 -10.92 16.40 -9.80
C ARG A 95 -10.33 15.53 -8.69
N ALA A 96 -11.18 14.91 -7.86
CA ALA A 96 -10.70 13.94 -6.87
C ALA A 96 -10.04 12.74 -7.58
N VAL A 97 -8.82 12.40 -7.17
CA VAL A 97 -8.07 11.27 -7.75
C VAL A 97 -8.66 9.94 -7.28
N THR A 98 -9.27 9.94 -6.10
CA THR A 98 -10.05 8.83 -5.60
C THR A 98 -11.23 9.37 -4.80
N ARG A 99 -12.37 8.69 -4.92
CA ARG A 99 -13.47 8.74 -3.97
C ARG A 99 -14.25 7.44 -4.14
N HIS A 100 -14.15 6.54 -3.16
CA HIS A 100 -14.90 5.29 -3.20
C HIS A 100 -15.27 4.84 -1.79
N ILE A 101 -16.49 5.19 -1.38
CA ILE A 101 -17.27 4.36 -0.47
C ILE A 101 -18.49 3.91 -1.26
N ARG A 102 -18.46 2.67 -1.74
CA ARG A 102 -19.66 2.00 -2.25
C ARG A 102 -20.54 1.72 -1.02
N ASP A 103 -21.75 2.27 -1.02
CA ASP A 103 -22.80 1.85 -0.10
C ASP A 103 -22.91 0.32 -0.15
N VAL A 104 -22.61 -0.32 0.97
CA VAL A 104 -23.03 -1.70 1.22
C VAL A 104 -24.50 -1.60 1.56
N GLY A 105 -25.32 -2.13 0.67
CA GLY A 105 -26.76 -1.88 0.58
C GLY A 105 -27.52 -2.03 1.89
N THR A 106 -28.44 -1.09 2.10
CA THR A 106 -29.65 -1.32 2.90
C THR A 106 -30.62 -2.16 2.08
N GLU A 107 -30.34 -3.46 1.98
CA GLU A 107 -31.36 -4.43 1.59
C GLU A 107 -32.09 -4.91 2.84
N GLY A 108 -33.30 -4.37 3.00
CA GLY A 108 -34.43 -4.86 3.81
C GLY A 108 -34.16 -5.70 5.06
N ARG A 109 -34.56 -5.16 6.21
CA ARG A 109 -35.38 -5.94 7.15
C ARG A 109 -36.33 -5.01 7.92
N THR A 110 -37.61 -5.31 7.69
CA THR A 110 -38.87 -4.91 8.35
C THR A 110 -38.77 -4.33 9.74
#